data_AF-A0A9Q0FV39-F1
#
_entry.id   AF-A0A9Q0FV39-F1
#
_cell.length_a   1.000
_cell.length_b   1.000
_cell.length_c   1.000
_cell.angle_alpha   90.00
_cell.angle_beta   90.00
_cell.angle_gamma   90.00
#
_symmetry.space_group_name_H-M   'P 1'
#
loop_
_entity.id
_entity.type
_entity.pdbx_description
1 polymer ?
#
loop_
_entity_poly.entity_id
_entity_poly.type
_entity_poly.pdbx_seq_one_letter_code
_entity_poly.pdbx_strand_id
1 'polypeptide(L)'
;MATRLINPNPIVYKKKKRRRVRSAPSDEDPEHPFSLEELNVITEDAIEVDDKRSYVRVTFTPTVAHCDLAGTIGLCLRIKLMRSLPSRYKVDIRVAPGSHVSEATVNKQINDKERVAAAQENPAVMGTVDACLATSFA
;
A
#
# COMPACT_ATOMS: atom_id res chain seq x y z
N MET A 1 18.45 -38.55 -29.69
CA MET A 1 17.93 -37.32 -29.05
C MET A 1 18.99 -36.80 -28.09
N ALA A 2 19.28 -35.50 -28.26
CA ALA A 2 20.25 -34.61 -27.61
C ALA A 2 21.06 -35.06 -26.37
N THR A 3 22.37 -35.14 -26.60
CA THR A 3 23.51 -34.52 -25.91
C THR A 3 23.58 -34.40 -24.38
N ARG A 4 24.70 -34.93 -23.86
CA ARG A 4 25.28 -34.82 -22.53
C ARG A 4 25.36 -33.37 -22.02
N LEU A 5 25.01 -33.15 -20.75
CA LEU A 5 25.40 -31.95 -20.00
C LEU A 5 26.55 -32.33 -19.05
N ILE A 6 27.78 -32.00 -19.46
CA ILE A 6 28.92 -31.87 -18.55
C ILE A 6 29.03 -30.37 -18.31
N ASN A 7 28.67 -29.89 -17.12
CA ASN A 7 28.99 -28.53 -16.71
C ASN A 7 30.22 -28.61 -15.78
N PRO A 8 31.40 -28.16 -16.23
CA PRO A 8 32.59 -28.05 -15.40
C PRO A 8 32.61 -26.66 -14.76
N ASN A 9 32.35 -26.56 -13.46
CA ASN A 9 32.91 -25.45 -12.69
C ASN A 9 33.31 -25.91 -11.27
N PRO A 10 34.62 -25.98 -10.97
CA PRO A 10 35.13 -26.43 -9.67
C PRO A 10 35.46 -25.22 -8.80
N ILE A 11 34.51 -24.74 -7.98
CA ILE A 11 34.88 -23.86 -6.87
C ILE A 11 34.16 -24.34 -5.61
N VAL A 12 34.86 -25.22 -4.90
CA VAL A 12 34.46 -25.78 -3.60
C VAL A 12 34.62 -24.70 -2.54
N TYR A 13 33.51 -24.08 -2.10
CA TYR A 13 33.50 -23.29 -0.87
C TYR A 13 33.23 -24.20 0.35
N LYS A 14 34.09 -24.08 1.37
CA LYS A 14 34.15 -24.93 2.57
C LYS A 14 32.83 -24.99 3.35
N LYS A 15 32.34 -26.21 3.60
CA LYS A 15 31.28 -26.51 4.58
C LYS A 15 31.71 -26.15 6.00
N LYS A 16 30.95 -25.28 6.69
CA LYS A 16 30.99 -25.11 8.15
C LYS A 16 29.65 -25.57 8.78
N LYS A 17 29.78 -26.16 9.97
CA LYS A 17 28.89 -27.19 10.57
C LYS A 17 27.52 -26.70 11.08
N ARG A 18 26.50 -27.52 10.78
CA ARG A 18 25.35 -27.98 11.60
C ARG A 18 24.73 -27.00 12.63
N ARG A 19 23.46 -26.66 12.40
CA ARG A 19 22.39 -26.80 13.41
C ARG A 19 21.06 -27.16 12.72
N ARG A 20 20.40 -28.21 13.20
CA ARG A 20 19.07 -28.66 12.80
C ARG A 20 18.02 -27.66 13.29
N VAL A 21 17.19 -27.13 12.41
CA VAL A 21 15.74 -26.97 12.60
C VAL A 21 15.08 -27.22 11.24
N ARG A 22 14.09 -28.13 11.20
CA ARG A 22 13.24 -28.38 10.03
C ARG A 22 12.03 -27.45 10.15
N SER A 23 11.75 -26.65 9.11
CA SER A 23 10.48 -26.57 8.36
C SER A 23 10.19 -25.16 7.83
N ALA A 24 9.81 -25.11 6.54
CA ALA A 24 9.29 -24.00 5.71
C ALA A 24 10.32 -23.10 4.98
N PRO A 25 10.37 -23.17 3.63
CA PRO A 25 10.85 -22.11 2.76
C PRO A 25 9.64 -21.35 2.17
N SER A 26 9.55 -20.04 2.39
CA SER A 26 8.85 -19.13 1.48
C SER A 26 8.92 -17.72 2.04
N ASP A 27 9.67 -16.89 1.32
CA ASP A 27 9.44 -15.47 1.20
C ASP A 27 9.73 -14.65 2.46
N GLU A 28 11.04 -14.46 2.69
CA GLU A 28 11.50 -13.12 3.03
C GLU A 28 11.17 -12.21 1.85
N ASP A 29 9.96 -11.65 1.83
CA ASP A 29 9.79 -10.32 1.25
C ASP A 29 9.90 -9.33 2.40
N PRO A 30 11.04 -8.62 2.51
CA PRO A 30 11.16 -7.56 3.49
C PRO A 30 10.06 -6.55 3.14
N GLU A 31 9.22 -6.24 4.14
CA GLU A 31 8.32 -5.09 4.12
C GLU A 31 9.16 -3.87 3.75
N HIS A 32 9.26 -3.61 2.46
CA HIS A 32 10.05 -2.51 1.97
C HIS A 32 9.35 -1.24 2.45
N PRO A 33 10.10 -0.31 3.07
CA PRO A 33 9.60 1.02 3.37
C PRO A 33 9.53 1.81 2.06
N PHE A 34 8.73 1.35 1.10
CA PHE A 34 8.48 2.10 -0.13
C PHE A 34 7.51 3.23 0.21
N SER A 35 7.87 4.44 -0.18
CA SER A 35 6.94 5.55 -0.19
C SER A 35 5.79 5.24 -1.17
N LEU A 36 4.57 5.72 -0.88
CA LEU A 36 3.42 5.55 -1.78
C LEU A 36 3.67 6.08 -3.20
N GLU A 37 4.64 7.01 -3.32
CA GLU A 37 5.14 7.59 -4.56
C GLU A 37 6.03 6.60 -5.34
N GLU A 38 6.91 5.84 -4.67
CA GLU A 38 7.73 4.78 -5.30
C GLU A 38 6.92 3.57 -5.75
N LEU A 39 5.77 3.31 -5.12
CA LEU A 39 4.83 2.27 -5.54
C LEU A 39 3.91 2.72 -6.71
N ASN A 40 4.02 3.97 -7.18
CA ASN A 40 3.21 4.54 -8.27
C ASN A 40 1.69 4.34 -8.08
N VAL A 41 1.24 4.35 -6.81
CA VAL A 41 -0.14 4.00 -6.41
C VAL A 41 -1.13 5.08 -6.83
N ILE A 42 -0.65 6.31 -7.07
CA ILE A 42 -1.45 7.48 -7.43
C ILE A 42 -0.73 8.23 -8.52
N THR A 43 -1.44 8.56 -9.59
CA THR A 43 -0.98 9.44 -10.66
C THR A 43 -1.74 10.75 -10.60
N GLU A 44 -1.16 11.85 -11.10
CA GLU A 44 -1.84 13.16 -11.16
C GLU A 44 -3.15 13.08 -11.97
N ASP A 45 -3.14 12.31 -13.06
CA ASP A 45 -4.32 12.07 -13.90
C ASP A 45 -5.48 11.38 -13.17
N ALA A 46 -5.21 10.71 -12.05
CA ALA A 46 -6.20 10.01 -11.25
C ALA A 46 -6.86 10.90 -10.17
N ILE A 47 -6.52 12.19 -10.14
CA ILE A 47 -7.04 13.17 -9.18
C ILE A 47 -7.93 14.18 -9.92
N GLU A 48 -9.22 14.18 -9.59
CA GLU A 48 -10.19 15.16 -10.10
C GLU A 48 -10.50 16.20 -9.01
N VAL A 49 -10.26 17.48 -9.30
CA VAL A 49 -10.54 18.59 -8.37
C VAL A 49 -11.58 19.53 -8.99
N ASP A 50 -12.73 19.68 -8.33
CA ASP A 50 -13.75 20.67 -8.67
C ASP A 50 -13.86 21.70 -7.53
N ASP A 51 -13.25 22.87 -7.73
CA ASP A 51 -13.27 23.95 -6.74
C ASP A 51 -14.67 24.58 -6.58
N LYS A 52 -15.44 24.66 -7.67
CA LYS A 52 -16.78 25.26 -7.65
C LYS A 52 -17.76 24.44 -6.81
N ARG A 53 -17.68 23.12 -6.93
CA ARG A 53 -18.48 22.19 -6.12
C ARG A 53 -17.81 21.81 -4.80
N SER A 54 -16.59 22.30 -4.57
CA SER A 54 -15.74 21.93 -3.43
C SER A 54 -15.68 20.41 -3.26
N TYR A 55 -15.26 19.71 -4.32
CA TYR A 55 -15.21 18.26 -4.36
C TYR A 55 -13.87 17.80 -4.92
N VAL A 56 -13.27 16.82 -4.26
CA VAL A 56 -12.02 16.18 -4.68
C VAL A 56 -12.27 14.69 -4.77
N ARG A 57 -12.01 14.11 -5.94
CA ARG A 57 -12.01 12.67 -6.14
C ARG A 57 -10.59 12.18 -6.39
N VAL A 58 -10.17 11.18 -5.63
CA VAL A 58 -8.88 10.52 -5.85
C VAL A 58 -9.14 9.06 -6.19
N THR A 59 -8.59 8.63 -7.32
CA THR A 59 -8.56 7.21 -7.69
C THR A 59 -7.14 6.69 -7.49
N PHE A 60 -6.98 5.59 -6.77
CA PHE A 60 -5.67 4.98 -6.54
C PHE A 60 -5.67 3.52 -6.95
N THR A 61 -4.53 3.03 -7.41
CA THR A 61 -4.36 1.66 -7.89
C THR A 61 -3.40 0.93 -6.95
N PRO A 62 -3.88 0.02 -6.08
CA PRO A 62 -2.99 -0.75 -5.23
C PRO A 62 -2.08 -1.63 -6.09
N THR A 63 -0.80 -1.74 -5.70
CA THR A 63 0.20 -2.53 -6.43
C THR A 63 -0.05 -4.03 -6.39
N VAL A 64 -0.80 -4.51 -5.39
CA VAL A 64 -1.16 -5.92 -5.22
C VAL A 64 -2.67 -6.05 -5.03
N ALA A 65 -3.31 -6.87 -5.88
CA ALA A 65 -4.76 -7.03 -5.97
C ALA A 65 -5.43 -7.73 -4.75
N HIS A 66 -4.63 -8.23 -3.81
CA HIS A 66 -5.05 -9.01 -2.63
C HIS A 66 -4.42 -8.48 -1.33
N CYS A 67 -4.37 -7.16 -1.15
CA CYS A 67 -3.61 -6.57 -0.06
C CYS A 67 -4.50 -5.78 0.91
N ASP A 68 -4.42 -6.11 2.20
CA ASP A 68 -5.05 -5.33 3.27
C ASP A 68 -4.47 -3.90 3.37
N LEU A 69 -3.26 -3.70 2.81
CA LEU A 69 -2.62 -2.40 2.71
C LEU A 69 -3.46 -1.39 1.91
N ALA A 70 -4.29 -1.83 0.95
CA ALA A 70 -5.13 -0.92 0.17
C ALA A 70 -6.07 -0.08 1.06
N GLY A 71 -6.58 -0.65 2.16
CA GLY A 71 -7.39 0.08 3.13
C GLY A 71 -6.57 1.11 3.92
N THR A 72 -5.37 0.73 4.36
CA THR A 72 -4.45 1.63 5.08
C THR A 72 -4.02 2.80 4.19
N ILE A 73 -3.67 2.55 2.93
CA ILE A 73 -3.31 3.59 1.95
C ILE A 73 -4.47 4.57 1.78
N GLY A 74 -5.68 4.06 1.55
CA GLY A 74 -6.87 4.89 1.41
C GLY A 74 -7.16 5.74 2.65
N LEU A 75 -6.95 5.18 3.85
CA LEU A 75 -7.09 5.91 5.11
C LEU A 75 -6.04 7.01 5.25
N CYS A 76 -4.77 6.73 4.95
CA CYS A 76 -3.69 7.72 4.95
C CYS A 76 -4.01 8.89 4.01
N LEU A 77 -4.47 8.59 2.78
CA LEU A 77 -4.88 9.61 1.81
C LEU A 77 -6.05 10.44 2.33
N ARG A 78 -7.05 9.80 2.93
CA ARG A 78 -8.22 10.47 3.48
C ARG A 78 -7.82 11.47 4.56
N ILE A 79 -6.97 11.05 5.48
CA ILE A 79 -6.49 11.88 6.59
C ILE A 79 -5.56 12.99 6.08
N LYS A 80 -4.67 12.70 5.13
CA LYS A 80 -3.80 13.71 4.50
C LYS A 80 -4.62 14.83 3.85
N LEU A 81 -5.55 14.48 2.96
CA LEU A 81 -6.38 15.46 2.27
C LEU A 81 -7.28 16.24 3.24
N MET A 82 -7.82 15.58 4.26
CA MET A 82 -8.63 16.24 5.28
C MET A 82 -7.83 17.22 6.16
N ARG A 83 -6.53 16.93 6.42
CA ARG A 83 -5.63 17.83 7.16
C ARG A 83 -5.12 18.99 6.30
N SER A 84 -4.89 18.74 5.00
CA SER A 84 -4.29 19.72 4.08
C SER A 84 -5.30 20.60 3.35
N LEU A 85 -6.52 20.13 3.10
CA LEU A 85 -7.55 20.88 2.39
C LEU A 85 -8.52 21.58 3.35
N PRO A 86 -9.06 22.76 2.99
CA PRO A 86 -10.12 23.41 3.73
C PRO A 86 -11.37 22.51 3.87
N SER A 87 -12.05 22.56 5.01
CA SER A 87 -13.20 21.70 5.34
C SER A 87 -14.40 21.81 4.39
N ARG A 88 -14.42 22.82 3.52
CA ARG A 88 -15.41 22.95 2.43
C ARG A 88 -15.33 21.79 1.43
N TYR A 89 -14.15 21.20 1.24
CA TYR A 89 -13.94 20.14 0.25
C TYR A 89 -14.48 18.80 0.74
N LYS A 90 -15.32 18.20 -0.09
CA LYS A 90 -15.76 16.82 0.06
C LYS A 90 -14.77 15.91 -0.64
N VAL A 91 -14.08 15.09 0.14
CA VAL A 91 -13.11 14.10 -0.37
C VAL A 91 -13.82 12.77 -0.62
N ASP A 92 -13.71 12.24 -1.84
CA ASP A 92 -14.15 10.91 -2.25
C ASP A 92 -12.93 10.13 -2.75
N ILE A 93 -12.64 8.97 -2.15
CA ILE A 93 -11.47 8.16 -2.50
C ILE A 93 -11.94 6.82 -3.00
N ARG A 94 -11.43 6.39 -4.14
CA ARG A 94 -11.79 5.12 -4.78
C ARG A 94 -10.56 4.35 -5.20
N VAL A 95 -10.66 3.04 -5.06
CA VAL A 95 -9.77 2.09 -5.71
C VAL A 95 -10.12 2.04 -7.20
N ALA A 96 -9.11 1.98 -8.07
CA ALA A 96 -9.31 1.88 -9.51
C ALA A 96 -10.13 0.61 -9.85
N PRO A 97 -11.11 0.71 -10.77
CA PRO A 97 -12.02 -0.40 -11.04
C PRO A 97 -11.27 -1.64 -11.55
N GLY A 98 -11.51 -2.79 -10.92
CA GLY A 98 -10.87 -4.06 -11.29
C GLY A 98 -9.43 -4.24 -10.82
N SER A 99 -8.86 -3.29 -10.06
CA SER A 99 -7.50 -3.38 -9.52
C SER A 99 -7.38 -4.18 -8.22
N HIS A 100 -8.50 -4.43 -7.53
CA HIS A 100 -8.51 -5.13 -6.24
C HIS A 100 -9.73 -6.03 -6.13
N VAL A 101 -9.56 -7.26 -5.61
CA VAL A 101 -10.68 -8.22 -5.53
C VAL A 101 -11.79 -7.80 -4.57
N SER A 102 -11.43 -7.03 -3.55
CA SER A 102 -12.36 -6.50 -2.54
C SER A 102 -12.61 -5.00 -2.70
N GLU A 103 -12.56 -4.49 -3.94
CA GLU A 103 -12.72 -3.07 -4.27
C GLU A 103 -13.92 -2.42 -3.56
N ALA A 104 -15.10 -3.02 -3.67
CA ALA A 104 -16.33 -2.49 -3.08
C ALA A 104 -16.24 -2.37 -1.54
N THR A 105 -15.63 -3.37 -0.89
CA THR A 105 -15.44 -3.38 0.56
C THR A 105 -14.47 -2.28 0.98
N VAL A 106 -13.35 -2.15 0.27
CA VAL A 106 -12.32 -1.13 0.55
C VAL A 106 -12.90 0.27 0.33
N ASN A 107 -13.59 0.50 -0.78
CA ASN A 107 -14.24 1.79 -1.08
C ASN A 107 -15.30 2.16 -0.02
N LYS A 108 -16.10 1.20 0.44
CA LYS A 108 -17.07 1.43 1.51
C LYS A 108 -16.37 1.81 2.82
N GLN A 109 -15.29 1.11 3.15
CA GLN A 109 -14.54 1.32 4.37
C GLN A 109 -13.84 2.69 4.43
N ILE A 110 -13.22 3.14 3.33
CA ILE A 110 -12.49 4.41 3.27
C ILE A 110 -13.44 5.62 3.27
N ASN A 111 -14.66 5.45 2.74
CA ASN A 111 -15.65 6.53 2.65
C ASN A 111 -16.67 6.56 3.80
N ASP A 112 -16.61 5.58 4.71
CA ASP A 112 -17.41 5.58 5.95
C ASP A 112 -16.83 6.59 6.95
N LYS A 113 -17.53 7.71 7.12
CA LYS A 113 -17.08 8.82 7.97
C LYS A 113 -16.98 8.45 9.43
N GLU A 114 -17.92 7.65 9.93
CA GLU A 114 -17.93 7.21 11.34
C GLU A 114 -16.73 6.29 11.60
N ARG A 115 -16.43 5.41 10.64
CA ARG A 115 -15.28 4.51 10.73
C ARG A 115 -13.94 5.25 10.63
N VAL A 116 -13.85 6.24 9.74
CA VAL A 116 -12.65 7.09 9.63
C VAL A 116 -12.45 7.91 10.92
N ALA A 117 -13.52 8.49 11.48
CA ALA A 117 -13.44 9.21 12.74
C ALA A 117 -12.98 8.28 13.89
N ALA A 118 -13.56 7.09 14.01
CA ALA A 118 -13.13 6.11 15.01
C ALA A 118 -11.66 5.68 14.83
N ALA A 119 -11.17 5.60 13.59
CA ALA A 119 -9.77 5.31 13.30
C ALA A 119 -8.83 6.46 13.73
N GLN A 120 -9.27 7.71 13.62
CA GLN A 120 -8.50 8.88 14.08
C GLN A 120 -8.37 8.96 15.60
N GLU A 121 -9.37 8.46 16.34
CA GLU A 121 -9.32 8.39 17.80
C GLU A 121 -8.52 7.17 18.31
N ASN A 122 -8.15 6.23 17.44
CA ASN A 122 -7.39 5.05 17.81
C ASN A 122 -5.87 5.31 17.67
N PRO A 123 -5.10 5.35 18.78
CA PRO A 123 -3.67 5.68 18.73
C PRO A 123 -2.84 4.63 17.99
N ALA A 124 -3.25 3.35 17.97
CA ALA A 124 -2.52 2.33 17.24
C ALA A 124 -2.65 2.53 15.72
N VAL A 125 -3.85 2.88 15.25
CA VAL A 125 -4.10 3.15 13.82
C VAL A 125 -3.43 4.46 13.42
N MET A 126 -3.54 5.50 14.24
CA MET A 126 -2.90 6.78 13.99
C MET A 126 -1.37 6.67 13.96
N GLY A 127 -0.75 5.82 14.76
CA GLY A 127 0.69 5.56 14.69
C GLY A 127 1.14 5.06 13.31
N THR A 128 0.40 4.13 12.72
CA THR A 128 0.67 3.63 11.36
C THR A 128 0.41 4.69 10.29
N VAL A 129 -0.67 5.45 10.45
CA VAL A 129 -1.01 6.55 9.52
C VAL A 129 0.05 7.64 9.54
N ASP A 130 0.45 8.11 10.73
CA ASP A 130 1.43 9.17 10.86
C ASP A 130 2.81 8.71 10.37
N ALA A 131 3.19 7.44 10.57
CA ALA A 131 4.39 6.86 9.96
C ALA A 131 4.32 6.88 8.42
N CYS A 132 3.16 6.56 7.84
CA CYS A 132 2.94 6.62 6.39
C CYS A 132 2.99 8.06 5.85
N LEU A 133 2.49 9.03 6.62
CA LEU A 133 2.47 10.44 6.23
C LEU A 133 3.81 11.16 6.45
N ALA A 134 4.64 10.69 7.39
CA ALA A 134 5.94 11.29 7.71
C ALA A 134 6.88 11.34 6.50
N THR A 135 6.81 10.33 5.63
CA THR A 135 7.62 10.24 4.41
C THR A 135 7.22 11.28 3.35
N SER A 136 6.02 11.86 3.43
CA SER A 136 5.53 12.87 2.48
C SER A 136 5.93 14.32 2.82
N PHE A 137 6.56 14.57 3.97
CA PHE A 137 6.94 15.92 4.42
C PHE A 137 8.45 16.18 4.34
N ALA A 138 9.20 15.34 3.61
CA ALA A 138 10.64 15.50 3.40
C ALA A 138 10.94 16.26 2.10
#